data_AF-A0AAD3ZV13-F1
#
_entry.id   AF-A0AAD3ZV13-F1
#
_cell.length_a   1.000
_cell.length_b   1.000
_cell.length_c   1.000
_cell.angle_alpha   90.00
_cell.angle_beta   90.00
_cell.angle_gamma   90.00
#
_symmetry.space_group_name_H-M   'P 1'
#
loop_
_entity.id
_entity.type
_entity.pdbx_description
1 polymer ?
#
loop_
_entity_poly.entity_id
_entity_poly.type
_entity_poly.pdbx_seq_one_letter_code
_entity_poly.pdbx_strand_id
1 'polypeptide(L)'
;MPNRYNHDKMNDALCTIPKGEEPSQSEDRDFFQIARFGHDQVRVPNAALRDLRLDPDDLEVEQISKAVERANELGIPIYEIPHMAAAVEMLLNNFLNNGANHRKRSLKRLNDGWKSFERFIRQHTKWGNQTYLPAKPAAVRDFIQSRHDDGIHRNTLKLEIWAIRAVHRATGMPDPTVARSVTNLIGKVITTQALDERFIKQAQALNYEAISILVKKWRLSGNLAERRNLAYIVAAYDGLFRYAEISNIKLDHIKPQDNGTLQVVLPITKTNHSGDADVVVLSVTTRQVIEEYMQLGRFNYKPQNKNDYLFKGVSGWGSSLKDSGKPLAHNSVITMLNSAYKVIYNGIDEDELPRKYTAHSMRVGAAQDMFKRGVELARIIKAGRWSNESMPIRYGRGHIADGATSEILDSLL
;
A
#
# COMPACT_ATOMS: atom_id res chain seq x y z
N MET A 1 -62.69 9.59 44.28
CA MET A 1 -61.61 8.71 44.78
C MET A 1 -62.21 7.34 45.14
N PRO A 2 -61.49 6.20 45.05
CA PRO A 2 -60.25 5.92 44.31
C PRO A 2 -60.23 4.57 43.54
N ASN A 3 -59.47 4.56 42.43
CA ASN A 3 -58.41 3.60 42.02
C ASN A 3 -58.69 2.08 41.91
N ARG A 4 -58.43 1.50 40.71
CA ARG A 4 -57.28 0.57 40.48
C ARG A 4 -57.11 0.22 39.00
N TYR A 5 -55.98 0.67 38.46
CA TYR A 5 -55.26 0.09 37.32
C TYR A 5 -54.95 -1.40 37.56
N ASN A 6 -55.14 -2.26 36.55
CA ASN A 6 -54.26 -3.41 36.34
C ASN A 6 -54.25 -3.87 34.87
N HIS A 7 -53.11 -3.65 34.24
CA HIS A 7 -52.33 -4.52 33.37
C HIS A 7 -52.88 -5.16 32.07
N ASP A 8 -52.00 -5.04 31.08
CA ASP A 8 -51.69 -5.97 29.98
C ASP A 8 -52.62 -6.02 28.78
N LYS A 9 -52.33 -5.12 27.83
CA LYS A 9 -52.24 -5.41 26.39
C LYS A 9 -51.66 -4.18 25.67
N MET A 10 -50.33 -4.10 25.61
CA MET A 10 -49.66 -3.24 24.62
C MET A 10 -48.54 -4.05 23.95
N ASN A 11 -48.97 -4.72 22.88
CA ASN A 11 -48.23 -5.06 21.67
C ASN A 11 -46.73 -5.33 21.81
N ASP A 12 -46.41 -6.62 21.78
CA ASP A 12 -45.28 -7.18 21.06
C ASP A 12 -45.22 -6.59 19.64
N ALA A 13 -44.60 -5.43 19.48
CA ALA A 13 -44.03 -5.01 18.21
C ALA A 13 -42.56 -5.42 18.22
N LEU A 14 -42.32 -6.73 18.09
CA LEU A 14 -41.07 -7.28 17.59
C LEU A 14 -40.81 -6.59 16.24
N CYS A 15 -39.92 -5.60 16.25
CA CYS A 15 -39.44 -4.94 15.04
C CYS A 15 -38.74 -6.01 14.20
N THR A 16 -39.43 -6.48 13.17
CA THR A 16 -38.89 -7.42 12.19
C THR A 16 -37.62 -6.84 11.59
N ILE A 17 -36.53 -7.58 11.75
CA ILE A 17 -35.26 -7.36 11.04
C ILE A 17 -35.59 -7.32 9.54
N PRO A 18 -35.25 -6.26 8.79
CA PRO A 18 -35.30 -6.34 7.34
C PRO A 18 -34.37 -7.47 6.91
N LYS A 19 -34.93 -8.54 6.34
CA LYS A 19 -34.14 -9.55 5.65
C LYS A 19 -33.46 -8.83 4.50
N GLY A 20 -32.18 -8.47 4.68
CA GLY A 20 -31.34 -8.10 3.56
C GLY A 20 -31.43 -9.22 2.53
N GLU A 21 -31.66 -8.87 1.27
CA GLU A 21 -31.62 -9.83 0.17
C GLU A 21 -30.34 -10.65 0.28
N GLU A 22 -30.47 -11.98 0.22
CA GLU A 22 -29.31 -12.86 0.13
C GLU A 22 -28.48 -12.41 -1.08
N PRO A 23 -27.20 -12.03 -0.90
CA PRO A 23 -26.40 -11.54 -1.99
C PRO A 23 -26.21 -12.65 -3.01
N SER A 24 -26.54 -12.36 -4.26
CA SER A 24 -26.28 -13.24 -5.40
C SER A 24 -24.83 -13.70 -5.38
N GLN A 25 -24.62 -15.01 -5.49
CA GLN A 25 -23.32 -15.67 -5.51
C GLN A 25 -22.45 -15.22 -6.71
N SER A 26 -21.77 -14.08 -6.62
CA SER A 26 -20.54 -13.80 -7.36
C SER A 26 -19.89 -12.49 -6.91
N GLU A 27 -19.04 -12.53 -5.89
CA GLU A 27 -17.89 -11.63 -5.65
C GLU A 27 -17.27 -12.01 -4.28
N ASP A 28 -15.95 -12.24 -4.22
CA ASP A 28 -15.20 -12.51 -2.98
C ASP A 28 -15.34 -11.35 -1.99
N ARG A 29 -16.41 -11.33 -1.18
CA ARG A 29 -16.62 -10.37 -0.10
C ARG A 29 -16.41 -11.09 1.23
N ASP A 30 -15.47 -10.60 2.02
CA ASP A 30 -15.27 -11.07 3.39
C ASP A 30 -16.46 -10.59 4.25
N PHE A 31 -17.12 -11.51 4.98
CA PHE A 31 -18.14 -11.17 5.95
C PHE A 31 -17.52 -11.02 7.34
N PHE A 32 -17.60 -9.83 7.92
CA PHE A 32 -17.09 -9.56 9.26
C PHE A 32 -18.25 -9.52 10.27
N GLN A 33 -18.15 -10.37 11.30
CA GLN A 33 -19.09 -10.41 12.44
C GLN A 33 -18.42 -9.89 13.70
N ILE A 34 -19.15 -9.12 14.51
CA ILE A 34 -18.69 -8.74 15.84
C ILE A 34 -18.80 -9.98 16.73
N ALA A 35 -17.75 -10.28 17.50
CA ALA A 35 -17.81 -11.38 18.44
C ALA A 35 -18.84 -11.06 19.55
N ARG A 36 -19.91 -11.85 19.61
CA ARG A 36 -20.97 -11.75 20.64
C ARG A 36 -20.65 -12.77 21.73
N PHE A 37 -19.97 -12.33 22.79
CA PHE A 37 -19.78 -13.19 23.96
C PHE A 37 -20.99 -13.00 24.86
N GLY A 38 -21.69 -14.10 25.16
CA GLY A 38 -22.89 -14.14 25.99
C GLY A 38 -22.59 -13.64 27.39
N HIS A 39 -22.64 -12.33 27.58
CA HIS A 39 -22.89 -11.74 28.88
C HIS A 39 -24.36 -12.00 29.20
N ASP A 40 -24.63 -12.45 30.43
CA ASP A 40 -25.99 -12.60 30.97
C ASP A 40 -26.80 -11.38 30.56
N GLN A 41 -27.97 -11.59 29.96
CA GLN A 41 -28.82 -10.53 29.43
C GLN A 41 -28.96 -9.42 30.48
N VAL A 42 -28.21 -8.34 30.33
CA VAL A 42 -28.37 -7.16 31.16
C VAL A 42 -29.80 -6.72 30.89
N ARG A 43 -30.66 -6.81 31.91
CA ARG A 43 -32.02 -6.29 31.82
C ARG A 43 -31.94 -4.78 31.74
N VAL A 44 -31.75 -4.27 30.53
CA VAL A 44 -31.78 -2.83 30.26
C VAL A 44 -33.23 -2.37 30.44
N PRO A 45 -33.53 -1.40 31.32
CA PRO A 45 -34.88 -0.87 31.46
C PRO A 45 -35.40 -0.35 30.12
N ASN A 46 -36.65 -0.69 29.77
CA ASN A 46 -37.28 -0.28 28.50
C ASN A 46 -37.24 1.23 28.22
N ALA A 47 -37.20 2.07 29.28
CA ALA A 47 -37.05 3.51 29.13
C ALA A 47 -35.65 3.92 28.61
N ALA A 48 -34.58 3.30 29.11
CA ALA A 48 -33.21 3.57 28.68
C ALA A 48 -32.94 3.09 27.24
N LEU A 49 -33.64 2.04 26.78
CA LEU A 49 -33.58 1.57 25.39
C LEU A 49 -34.27 2.52 24.40
N ARG A 50 -35.29 3.28 24.83
CA ARG A 50 -35.96 4.27 23.97
C ARG A 50 -35.02 5.42 23.62
N ASP A 51 -34.18 5.83 24.56
CA ASP A 51 -33.22 6.93 24.39
C ASP A 51 -31.99 6.54 23.55
N LEU A 52 -31.80 5.24 23.25
CA LEU A 52 -30.70 4.69 22.46
C LEU A 52 -31.15 4.22 21.06
N ARG A 53 -32.43 4.43 20.71
CA ARG A 53 -33.00 3.96 19.45
C ARG A 53 -32.42 4.75 18.27
N LEU A 54 -31.73 4.05 17.38
CA LEU A 54 -31.35 4.58 16.07
C LEU A 54 -32.46 4.33 15.05
N ASP A 55 -32.61 5.27 14.11
CA ASP A 55 -33.43 5.07 12.93
C ASP A 55 -32.71 4.10 11.98
N PRO A 56 -33.28 2.94 11.64
CA PRO A 56 -32.68 2.00 10.70
C PRO A 56 -32.41 2.59 9.32
N ASP A 57 -33.17 3.63 8.93
CA ASP A 57 -33.07 4.28 7.62
C ASP A 57 -32.09 5.47 7.61
N ASP A 58 -31.51 5.86 8.75
CA ASP A 58 -30.60 7.00 8.93
C ASP A 58 -29.36 6.63 9.77
N LEU A 59 -28.67 5.54 9.40
CA LEU A 59 -27.49 5.02 10.09
C LEU A 59 -26.20 5.73 9.69
N GLU A 60 -26.05 6.99 10.11
CA GLU A 60 -24.80 7.75 9.96
C GLU A 60 -23.82 7.49 11.12
N VAL A 61 -22.51 7.62 10.84
CA VAL A 61 -21.43 7.36 11.80
C VAL A 61 -21.58 8.22 13.07
N GLU A 62 -21.95 9.48 12.91
CA GLU A 62 -22.17 10.44 13.99
C GLU A 62 -23.30 10.03 14.93
N GLN A 63 -24.36 9.41 14.39
CA GLN A 63 -25.48 8.93 15.21
C GLN A 63 -25.06 7.73 16.05
N ILE A 64 -24.30 6.79 15.45
CA ILE A 64 -23.75 5.66 16.18
C ILE A 64 -22.78 6.13 17.27
N SER A 65 -21.89 7.09 16.99
CA SER A 65 -20.99 7.65 18.00
C SER A 65 -21.73 8.24 19.20
N LYS A 66 -22.78 9.04 18.97
CA LYS A 66 -23.61 9.61 20.06
C LYS A 66 -24.29 8.52 20.88
N ALA A 67 -24.83 7.49 20.21
CA ALA A 67 -25.45 6.36 20.90
C ALA A 67 -24.43 5.54 21.71
N VAL A 68 -23.18 5.39 21.23
CA VAL A 68 -22.09 4.75 22.00
C VAL A 68 -21.76 5.56 23.25
N GLU A 69 -21.61 6.88 23.12
CA GLU A 69 -21.34 7.78 24.25
C GLU A 69 -22.44 7.66 25.31
N ARG A 70 -23.70 7.69 24.88
CA ARG A 70 -24.84 7.56 25.77
C ARG A 70 -24.95 6.19 26.43
N ALA A 71 -24.69 5.12 25.69
CA ALA A 71 -24.67 3.75 26.23
C ALA A 71 -23.58 3.60 27.31
N ASN A 72 -22.40 4.20 27.09
CA ASN A 72 -21.31 4.23 28.08
C ASN A 72 -21.69 5.00 29.35
N GLU A 73 -22.38 6.14 29.23
CA GLU A 73 -22.89 6.90 30.39
C GLU A 73 -23.86 6.07 31.25
N LEU A 74 -24.64 5.20 30.61
CA LEU A 74 -25.61 4.31 31.26
C LEU A 74 -24.97 3.00 31.73
N GLY A 75 -23.69 2.76 31.46
CA GLY A 75 -22.99 1.52 31.78
C GLY A 75 -23.47 0.30 30.98
N ILE A 76 -24.13 0.52 29.83
CA ILE A 76 -24.66 -0.54 28.96
C ILE A 76 -23.67 -0.78 27.83
N PRO A 77 -23.11 -1.99 27.70
CA PRO A 77 -22.26 -2.31 26.57
C PRO A 77 -23.06 -2.29 25.25
N ILE A 78 -22.56 -1.55 24.26
CA ILE A 78 -23.27 -1.34 22.98
C ILE A 78 -23.64 -2.64 22.24
N TYR A 79 -22.84 -3.69 22.38
CA TYR A 79 -23.05 -4.98 21.73
C TYR A 79 -24.16 -5.82 22.39
N GLU A 80 -24.62 -5.43 23.58
CA GLU A 80 -25.79 -6.03 24.23
C GLU A 80 -27.10 -5.45 23.67
N ILE A 81 -27.01 -4.42 22.81
CA ILE A 81 -28.14 -3.80 22.14
C ILE A 81 -28.19 -4.37 20.70
N PRO A 82 -29.11 -5.30 20.37
CA PRO A 82 -29.04 -6.05 19.11
C PRO A 82 -29.08 -5.19 17.85
N HIS A 83 -29.88 -4.12 17.83
CA HIS A 83 -29.97 -3.22 16.69
C HIS A 83 -28.71 -2.37 16.49
N MET A 84 -28.05 -1.97 17.58
CA MET A 84 -26.76 -1.27 17.53
C MET A 84 -25.65 -2.19 16.99
N ALA A 85 -25.61 -3.44 17.46
CA ALA A 85 -24.65 -4.43 16.97
C ALA A 85 -24.83 -4.67 15.45
N ALA A 86 -26.07 -4.80 14.98
CA ALA A 86 -26.37 -4.96 13.56
C ALA A 86 -25.94 -3.74 12.72
N ALA A 87 -26.22 -2.52 13.21
CA ALA A 87 -25.83 -1.29 12.52
C ALA A 87 -24.29 -1.16 12.38
N VAL A 88 -23.56 -1.51 13.43
CA VAL A 88 -22.08 -1.51 13.43
C VAL A 88 -21.53 -2.57 12.46
N GLU A 89 -22.13 -3.76 12.42
CA GLU A 89 -21.78 -4.81 11.44
C GLU A 89 -22.02 -4.33 9.99
N MET A 90 -23.12 -3.61 9.73
CA MET A 90 -23.38 -3.03 8.41
C MET A 90 -22.33 -1.99 8.02
N LEU A 91 -22.01 -1.04 8.90
CA LEU A 91 -20.95 -0.04 8.65
C LEU A 91 -19.58 -0.67 8.45
N LEU A 92 -19.24 -1.69 9.25
CA LEU A 92 -17.98 -2.41 9.14
C LEU A 92 -17.84 -3.08 7.78
N ASN A 93 -18.87 -3.82 7.35
CA ASN A 93 -18.87 -4.52 6.07
C ASN A 93 -18.87 -3.53 4.90
N ASN A 94 -19.61 -2.42 4.99
CA ASN A 94 -19.56 -1.37 3.98
C ASN A 94 -18.15 -0.75 3.88
N PHE A 95 -17.55 -0.40 5.01
CA PHE A 95 -16.22 0.22 5.04
C PHE A 95 -15.12 -0.71 4.50
N LEU A 96 -15.12 -1.99 4.89
CA LEU A 96 -14.07 -2.93 4.49
C LEU A 96 -14.22 -3.43 3.03
N ASN A 97 -15.44 -3.41 2.48
CA ASN A 97 -15.69 -3.87 1.10
C ASN A 97 -15.70 -2.71 0.08
N ASN A 98 -16.30 -1.58 0.43
CA ASN A 98 -16.49 -0.46 -0.49
C ASN A 98 -15.47 0.67 -0.26
N GLY A 99 -14.99 0.84 0.98
CA GLY A 99 -13.96 1.81 1.35
C GLY A 99 -14.41 3.27 1.25
N ALA A 100 -13.91 4.11 2.17
CA ALA A 100 -14.10 5.56 2.13
C ALA A 100 -13.17 6.23 1.07
N ASN A 101 -13.38 5.94 -0.22
CA ASN A 101 -12.60 6.50 -1.34
C ASN A 101 -11.13 6.02 -1.43
N HIS A 102 -10.82 4.83 -0.92
CA HIS A 102 -9.46 4.27 -1.02
C HIS A 102 -9.23 3.54 -2.36
N ARG A 103 -8.06 3.75 -2.97
CA ARG A 103 -7.61 2.90 -4.09
C ARG A 103 -7.60 1.43 -3.64
N LYS A 104 -7.98 0.49 -4.51
CA LYS A 104 -8.06 -0.96 -4.21
C LYS A 104 -6.87 -1.51 -3.40
N ARG A 105 -5.64 -1.11 -3.74
CA ARG A 105 -4.43 -1.53 -3.01
C ARG A 105 -4.35 -1.00 -1.58
N SER A 106 -4.79 0.24 -1.35
CA SER A 106 -4.83 0.84 -0.01
C SER A 106 -5.90 0.16 0.84
N LEU A 107 -7.08 -0.13 0.26
CA LEU A 107 -8.13 -0.90 0.93
C LEU A 107 -7.65 -2.30 1.31
N LYS A 108 -7.01 -3.03 0.39
CA LYS A 108 -6.40 -4.33 0.70
C LYS A 108 -5.44 -4.24 1.90
N ARG A 109 -4.56 -3.23 1.93
CA ARG A 109 -3.62 -3.04 3.04
C ARG A 109 -4.31 -2.70 4.36
N LEU A 110 -5.40 -1.94 4.32
CA LEU A 110 -6.25 -1.69 5.49
C LEU A 110 -6.81 -3.01 6.01
N ASN A 111 -7.42 -3.81 5.13
CA ASN A 111 -8.04 -5.08 5.48
C ASN A 111 -7.01 -6.07 6.03
N ASP A 112 -5.82 -6.17 5.41
CA ASP A 112 -4.73 -7.02 5.90
C ASP A 112 -4.29 -6.58 7.32
N GLY A 113 -4.18 -5.27 7.56
CA GLY A 113 -3.82 -4.72 8.87
C GLY A 113 -4.90 -4.99 9.93
N TRP A 114 -6.17 -4.83 9.57
CA TRP A 114 -7.31 -5.12 10.45
C TRP A 114 -7.39 -6.61 10.78
N LYS A 115 -7.30 -7.49 9.78
CA LYS A 115 -7.29 -8.95 9.96
C LYS A 115 -6.14 -9.41 10.86
N SER A 116 -4.99 -8.74 10.80
CA SER A 116 -3.86 -9.02 11.71
C SER A 116 -4.23 -8.74 13.17
N PHE A 117 -4.90 -7.62 13.43
CA PHE A 117 -5.35 -7.26 14.77
C PHE A 117 -6.47 -8.18 15.26
N GLU A 118 -7.47 -8.44 14.42
CA GLU A 118 -8.58 -9.36 14.74
C GLU A 118 -8.06 -10.76 15.11
N ARG A 119 -7.14 -11.30 14.29
CA ARG A 119 -6.51 -12.60 14.55
C ARG A 119 -5.81 -12.62 15.90
N PHE A 120 -5.05 -11.58 16.21
CA PHE A 120 -4.40 -11.45 17.51
C PHE A 120 -5.43 -11.52 18.63
N ILE A 121 -6.51 -10.73 18.59
CA ILE A 121 -7.51 -10.74 19.66
C ILE A 121 -8.13 -12.13 19.83
N ARG A 122 -8.58 -12.75 18.74
CA ARG A 122 -9.26 -14.06 18.77
C ARG A 122 -8.37 -15.17 19.33
N GLN A 123 -7.06 -15.11 19.08
CA GLN A 123 -6.11 -16.14 19.51
C GLN A 123 -5.48 -15.84 20.88
N HIS A 124 -5.62 -14.62 21.40
CA HIS A 124 -4.96 -14.21 22.63
C HIS A 124 -5.75 -14.68 23.86
N THR A 125 -5.09 -15.37 24.79
CA THR A 125 -5.72 -15.96 25.99
C THR A 125 -6.53 -14.95 26.81
N LYS A 126 -6.02 -13.73 26.97
CA LYS A 126 -6.68 -12.62 27.69
C LYS A 126 -7.85 -11.95 26.95
N TRP A 127 -7.81 -11.93 25.61
CA TRP A 127 -8.71 -11.10 24.79
C TRP A 127 -9.69 -11.91 23.94
N GLY A 128 -9.46 -13.23 23.79
CA GLY A 128 -10.22 -14.10 22.89
C GLY A 128 -11.72 -14.19 23.19
N ASN A 129 -12.12 -13.85 24.42
CA ASN A 129 -13.51 -13.77 24.87
C ASN A 129 -14.03 -12.34 25.08
N GLN A 130 -13.33 -11.33 24.53
CA GLN A 130 -13.73 -9.92 24.62
C GLN A 130 -14.03 -9.34 23.24
N THR A 131 -14.87 -8.30 23.23
CA THR A 131 -15.12 -7.52 22.03
C THR A 131 -13.87 -6.74 21.61
N TYR A 132 -13.61 -6.70 20.30
CA TYR A 132 -12.51 -5.94 19.69
C TYR A 132 -13.01 -4.75 18.86
N LEU A 133 -14.31 -4.48 18.91
CA LEU A 133 -14.95 -3.31 18.36
C LEU A 133 -16.13 -2.91 19.29
N PRO A 134 -15.96 -1.89 20.16
CA PRO A 134 -14.73 -1.13 20.37
C PRO A 134 -13.67 -1.97 21.10
N ALA A 135 -12.41 -1.89 20.67
CA ALA A 135 -11.29 -2.51 21.38
C ALA A 135 -10.90 -1.68 22.61
N LYS A 136 -10.47 -2.36 23.68
CA LYS A 136 -9.87 -1.68 24.84
C LYS A 136 -8.46 -1.18 24.48
N PRO A 137 -8.04 0.01 24.95
CA PRO A 137 -6.66 0.49 24.75
C PRO A 137 -5.58 -0.48 25.23
N ALA A 138 -5.85 -1.23 26.31
CA ALA A 138 -4.96 -2.27 26.81
C ALA A 138 -4.75 -3.41 25.79
N ALA A 139 -5.78 -3.80 25.03
CA ALA A 139 -5.67 -4.83 24.00
C ALA A 139 -4.80 -4.36 22.82
N VAL A 140 -4.93 -3.09 22.44
CA VAL A 140 -4.08 -2.46 21.41
C VAL A 140 -2.62 -2.40 21.88
N ARG A 141 -2.36 -2.15 23.16
CA ARG A 141 -0.99 -2.20 23.71
C ARG A 141 -0.39 -3.60 23.64
N ASP A 142 -1.14 -4.61 24.09
CA ASP A 142 -0.68 -6.00 24.07
C ASP A 142 -0.42 -6.45 22.62
N PHE A 143 -1.26 -6.02 21.66
CA PHE A 143 -1.02 -6.21 20.23
C PHE A 143 0.29 -5.55 19.77
N ILE A 144 0.49 -4.27 20.06
CA ILE A 144 1.72 -3.54 19.68
C ILE A 144 2.97 -4.22 20.23
N GLN A 145 2.92 -4.67 21.48
CA GLN A 145 4.02 -5.39 22.11
C GLN A 145 4.29 -6.72 21.41
N SER A 146 3.26 -7.53 21.17
CA SER A 146 3.40 -8.78 20.41
C SER A 146 4.01 -8.56 19.03
N ARG A 147 3.58 -7.54 18.28
CA ARG A 147 4.20 -7.22 16.98
C ARG A 147 5.67 -6.83 17.12
N HIS A 148 6.01 -6.09 18.17
CA HIS A 148 7.40 -5.71 18.42
C HIS A 148 8.27 -6.94 18.72
N ASP A 149 7.77 -7.85 19.56
CA ASP A 149 8.43 -9.09 19.97
C ASP A 149 8.61 -10.04 18.77
N ASP A 150 7.62 -10.09 17.86
CA ASP A 150 7.68 -10.79 16.57
C ASP A 150 8.69 -10.16 15.57
N GLY A 151 9.37 -9.08 15.96
CA GLY A 151 10.34 -8.39 15.11
C GLY A 151 9.74 -7.51 14.01
N ILE A 152 8.44 -7.21 14.07
CA ILE A 152 7.73 -6.48 13.02
C ILE A 152 8.21 -5.02 12.96
N HIS A 153 8.61 -4.61 11.77
CA HIS A 153 9.14 -3.26 11.56
C HIS A 153 8.06 -2.18 11.76
N ARG A 154 8.44 -1.04 12.35
CA ARG A 154 7.57 0.10 12.71
C ARG A 154 6.65 0.60 11.61
N ASN A 155 7.02 0.47 10.34
CA ASN A 155 6.16 0.88 9.22
C ASN A 155 4.97 -0.05 9.01
N THR A 156 5.15 -1.35 9.23
CA THR A 156 4.06 -2.33 9.20
C THR A 156 3.17 -2.11 10.41
N LEU A 157 3.76 -1.93 11.58
CA LEU A 157 3.03 -1.60 12.80
C LEU A 157 2.19 -0.32 12.66
N LYS A 158 2.74 0.76 12.08
CA LYS A 158 1.98 2.00 11.79
C LYS A 158 0.78 1.76 10.87
N LEU A 159 0.89 0.86 9.90
CA LEU A 159 -0.21 0.49 9.01
C LEU A 159 -1.31 -0.27 9.78
N GLU A 160 -0.91 -1.24 10.60
CA GLU A 160 -1.84 -2.02 11.44
C GLU A 160 -2.58 -1.10 12.44
N ILE A 161 -1.86 -0.20 13.10
CA ILE A 161 -2.46 0.82 14.00
C ILE A 161 -3.40 1.75 13.24
N TRP A 162 -3.02 2.19 12.04
CA TRP A 162 -3.90 3.00 11.19
C TRP A 162 -5.18 2.24 10.82
N ALA A 163 -5.09 0.94 10.50
CA ALA A 163 -6.26 0.12 10.20
C ALA A 163 -7.20 0.00 11.40
N ILE A 164 -6.66 -0.23 12.61
CA ILE A 164 -7.43 -0.23 13.87
C ILE A 164 -8.18 1.10 14.03
N ARG A 165 -7.47 2.22 13.92
CA ARG A 165 -8.07 3.56 13.99
C ARG A 165 -9.18 3.76 12.95
N ALA A 166 -8.90 3.41 11.70
CA ALA A 166 -9.80 3.65 10.58
C ALA A 166 -11.11 2.86 10.75
N VAL A 167 -11.02 1.58 11.14
CA VAL A 167 -12.19 0.74 11.39
C VAL A 167 -13.03 1.27 12.56
N HIS A 168 -12.40 1.67 13.67
CA HIS A 168 -13.16 2.20 14.82
C HIS A 168 -13.92 3.47 14.43
N ARG A 169 -13.25 4.42 13.76
CA ARG A 169 -13.89 5.67 13.33
C ARG A 169 -14.99 5.44 12.30
N ALA A 170 -14.78 4.56 11.33
CA ALA A 170 -15.76 4.28 10.29
C ALA A 170 -17.02 3.56 10.80
N THR A 171 -16.97 3.01 12.01
CA THR A 171 -18.09 2.30 12.64
C THR A 171 -18.70 3.10 13.81
N GLY A 172 -18.31 4.36 13.96
CA GLY A 172 -18.78 5.23 15.04
C GLY A 172 -18.19 4.89 16.41
N MET A 173 -17.22 3.98 16.48
CA MET A 173 -16.64 3.49 17.72
C MET A 173 -15.50 4.38 18.22
N PRO A 174 -15.31 4.52 19.55
CA PRO A 174 -14.17 5.23 20.13
C PRO A 174 -12.84 4.68 19.61
N ASP A 175 -11.96 5.57 19.17
CA ASP A 175 -10.63 5.20 18.65
C ASP A 175 -9.68 4.83 19.80
N PRO A 176 -9.32 3.54 19.99
CA PRO A 176 -8.48 3.12 21.12
C PRO A 176 -7.03 3.60 20.99
N THR A 177 -6.62 4.04 19.80
CA THR A 177 -5.23 4.42 19.50
C THR A 177 -4.86 5.81 20.00
N VAL A 178 -5.85 6.63 20.39
CA VAL A 178 -5.61 7.98 20.95
C VAL A 178 -5.27 7.96 22.43
N ALA A 179 -5.49 6.83 23.11
CA ALA A 179 -5.18 6.69 24.53
C ALA A 179 -3.68 6.93 24.79
N ARG A 180 -3.35 7.75 25.79
CA ARG A 180 -1.96 8.13 26.12
C ARG A 180 -1.04 6.93 26.37
N SER A 181 -1.60 5.87 26.94
CA SER A 181 -0.89 4.62 27.18
C SER A 181 -0.48 3.90 25.89
N VAL A 182 -1.27 4.02 24.82
CA VAL A 182 -0.98 3.47 23.49
C VAL A 182 0.03 4.36 22.78
N THR A 183 -0.17 5.68 22.77
CA THR A 183 0.75 6.62 22.09
C THR A 183 2.15 6.57 22.67
N ASN A 184 2.29 6.47 24.00
CA ASN A 184 3.58 6.33 24.66
C ASN A 184 4.30 5.03 24.27
N LEU A 185 3.56 3.92 24.18
CA LEU A 185 4.13 2.63 23.77
C LEU A 185 4.59 2.66 22.30
N ILE A 186 3.80 3.27 21.40
CA ILE A 186 4.20 3.46 20.00
C ILE A 186 5.52 4.24 19.93
N GLY A 187 5.64 5.32 20.70
CA GLY A 187 6.87 6.10 20.81
C GLY A 187 8.04 5.24 21.27
N LYS A 188 7.86 4.49 22.36
CA LYS A 188 8.88 3.56 22.90
C LYS A 188 9.33 2.54 21.85
N VAL A 189 8.41 1.83 21.19
CA VAL A 189 8.73 0.81 20.17
C VAL A 189 9.48 1.43 18.99
N ILE A 190 9.07 2.62 18.51
CA ILE A 190 9.78 3.31 17.42
C ILE A 190 11.21 3.64 17.82
N THR A 191 11.41 4.16 19.03
CA THR A 191 12.74 4.49 19.56
C THR A 191 13.59 3.24 19.75
N THR A 192 13.07 2.18 20.37
CA THR A 192 13.78 0.90 20.55
C THR A 192 14.21 0.32 19.20
N GLN A 193 13.32 0.26 18.20
CA GLN A 193 13.70 -0.22 16.87
C GLN A 193 14.77 0.65 16.19
N ALA A 194 14.82 1.95 16.48
CA ALA A 194 15.87 2.82 15.96
C ALA A 194 17.22 2.59 16.66
N LEU A 195 17.21 2.36 17.98
CA LEU A 195 18.39 2.01 18.78
C LEU A 195 18.94 0.63 18.40
N ASP A 196 18.07 -0.31 18.05
CA ASP A 196 18.42 -1.63 17.49
C ASP A 196 18.86 -1.58 16.01
N GLU A 197 19.13 -0.38 15.48
CA GLU A 197 19.55 -0.16 14.09
C GLU A 197 18.62 -0.76 13.02
N ARG A 198 17.33 -0.94 13.33
CA ARG A 198 16.32 -1.43 12.37
C ARG A 198 15.92 -0.30 11.43
N PHE A 199 16.85 0.09 10.56
CA PHE A 199 16.66 1.16 9.60
C PHE A 199 15.91 0.68 8.35
N ILE A 200 15.16 1.61 7.75
CA ILE A 200 14.52 1.36 6.45
C ILE A 200 15.62 1.32 5.39
N LYS A 201 15.96 0.10 4.97
CA LYS A 201 17.01 -0.10 3.97
C LYS A 201 16.56 0.41 2.60
N GLN A 202 17.37 1.26 1.99
CA GLN A 202 17.21 1.69 0.60
C GLN A 202 17.42 0.50 -0.35
N ALA A 203 16.73 0.49 -1.49
CA ALA A 203 16.98 -0.50 -2.54
C ALA A 203 18.44 -0.39 -3.04
N GLN A 204 19.06 -1.53 -3.37
CA GLN A 204 20.37 -1.51 -4.03
C GLN A 204 20.28 -0.73 -5.34
N ALA A 205 21.24 0.16 -5.59
CA ALA A 205 21.24 1.00 -6.77
C ALA A 205 21.66 0.21 -8.01
N LEU A 206 20.84 0.23 -9.06
CA LEU A 206 21.21 -0.26 -10.39
C LEU A 206 21.64 0.99 -11.20
N ASN A 207 22.94 1.27 -11.15
CA ASN A 207 23.58 2.49 -11.66
C ASN A 207 24.07 2.36 -13.11
N TYR A 208 24.66 3.45 -13.62
CA TYR A 208 25.23 3.52 -14.95
C TYR A 208 26.27 2.43 -15.24
N GLU A 209 27.15 2.12 -14.29
CA GLU A 209 28.18 1.09 -14.46
C GLU A 209 27.56 -0.30 -14.63
N ALA A 210 26.58 -0.64 -13.78
CA ALA A 210 25.82 -1.88 -13.88
C ALA A 210 25.05 -1.98 -15.21
N ILE A 211 24.39 -0.90 -15.64
CA ILE A 211 23.68 -0.85 -16.94
C ILE A 211 24.67 -1.03 -18.09
N SER A 212 25.86 -0.45 -18.02
CA SER A 212 26.88 -0.58 -19.04
C SER A 212 27.32 -2.04 -19.24
N ILE A 213 27.42 -2.82 -18.17
CA ILE A 213 27.66 -4.27 -18.24
C ILE A 213 26.51 -4.97 -18.96
N LEU A 214 25.26 -4.67 -18.59
CA LEU A 214 24.08 -5.28 -19.22
C LEU A 214 23.97 -4.93 -20.70
N VAL A 215 24.27 -3.69 -21.09
CA VAL A 215 24.31 -3.28 -22.51
C VAL A 215 25.29 -4.15 -23.29
N LYS A 216 26.51 -4.36 -22.76
CA LYS A 216 27.54 -5.20 -23.40
C LYS A 216 27.11 -6.68 -23.52
N LYS A 217 26.30 -7.18 -22.59
CA LYS A 217 25.90 -8.59 -22.53
C LYS A 217 24.59 -8.91 -23.23
N TRP A 218 23.62 -7.99 -23.22
CA TRP A 218 22.23 -8.26 -23.63
C TRP A 218 21.75 -7.47 -24.84
N ARG A 219 22.38 -6.33 -25.18
CA ARG A 219 22.18 -5.75 -26.52
C ARG A 219 22.67 -6.82 -27.51
N LEU A 220 22.26 -6.95 -28.75
CA LEU A 220 22.73 -8.03 -29.65
C LEU A 220 22.48 -9.50 -29.23
N SER A 221 21.98 -9.79 -28.02
CA SER A 221 21.58 -11.16 -27.69
C SER A 221 20.43 -11.63 -28.58
N GLY A 222 20.51 -12.88 -29.05
CA GLY A 222 19.41 -13.55 -29.75
C GLY A 222 18.25 -13.94 -28.83
N ASN A 223 18.41 -13.80 -27.51
CA ASN A 223 17.38 -14.11 -26.53
C ASN A 223 16.44 -12.89 -26.33
N LEU A 224 15.16 -13.08 -26.64
CA LEU A 224 14.17 -12.01 -26.55
C LEU A 224 13.92 -11.55 -25.11
N ALA A 225 14.06 -12.44 -24.12
CA ALA A 225 13.93 -12.07 -22.72
C ALA A 225 15.04 -11.11 -22.31
N GLU A 226 16.29 -11.35 -22.71
CA GLU A 226 17.43 -10.46 -22.41
C GLU A 226 17.27 -9.09 -23.07
N ARG A 227 16.84 -9.05 -24.33
CA ARG A 227 16.58 -7.80 -25.07
C ARG A 227 15.45 -6.99 -24.42
N ARG A 228 14.35 -7.66 -24.04
CA ARG A 228 13.24 -7.07 -23.28
C ARG A 228 13.70 -6.56 -21.91
N ASN A 229 14.54 -7.33 -21.21
CA ASN A 229 15.05 -6.98 -19.90
C ASN A 229 15.93 -5.72 -19.97
N LEU A 230 16.84 -5.65 -20.94
CA LEU A 230 17.67 -4.48 -21.17
C LEU A 230 16.83 -3.24 -21.48
N ALA A 231 15.90 -3.34 -22.43
CA ALA A 231 15.01 -2.23 -22.78
C ALA A 231 14.20 -1.74 -21.58
N TYR A 232 13.70 -2.65 -20.74
CA TYR A 232 12.98 -2.30 -19.51
C TYR A 232 13.89 -1.56 -18.52
N ILE A 233 15.09 -2.08 -18.25
CA ILE A 233 16.01 -1.49 -17.26
C ILE A 233 16.48 -0.11 -17.70
N VAL A 234 16.87 0.05 -18.96
CA VAL A 234 17.32 1.33 -19.54
C VAL A 234 16.17 2.35 -19.49
N ALA A 235 14.96 1.97 -19.91
CA ALA A 235 13.80 2.87 -19.86
C ALA A 235 13.40 3.23 -18.41
N ALA A 236 13.46 2.28 -17.47
CA ALA A 236 13.19 2.53 -16.06
C ALA A 236 14.19 3.50 -15.42
N TYR A 237 15.47 3.40 -15.80
CA TYR A 237 16.53 4.28 -15.35
C TYR A 237 16.35 5.69 -15.93
N ASP A 238 16.20 5.80 -17.26
CA ASP A 238 16.10 7.08 -17.99
C ASP A 238 14.82 7.87 -17.62
N GLY A 239 13.67 7.19 -17.56
CA GLY A 239 12.39 7.81 -17.20
C GLY A 239 12.11 7.87 -15.69
N LEU A 240 13.03 7.37 -14.87
CA LEU A 240 12.87 7.18 -13.42
C LEU A 240 11.53 6.52 -13.07
N PHE A 241 11.02 5.58 -13.87
CA PHE A 241 9.66 5.07 -13.69
C PHE A 241 9.50 4.25 -12.39
N ARG A 242 8.34 4.37 -11.75
CA ARG A 242 7.91 3.37 -10.74
C ARG A 242 7.47 2.11 -11.47
N TYR A 243 7.58 0.94 -10.81
CA TYR A 243 7.09 -0.34 -11.36
C TYR A 243 5.72 -0.23 -12.05
N ALA A 244 4.72 0.32 -11.35
CA ALA A 244 3.37 0.41 -11.86
C ALA A 244 3.23 1.38 -13.05
N GLU A 245 4.16 2.32 -13.23
CA GLU A 245 4.16 3.22 -14.37
C GLU A 245 4.72 2.47 -15.58
N ILE A 246 5.95 1.96 -15.49
CA ILE A 246 6.62 1.29 -16.62
C ILE A 246 5.91 0.01 -17.06
N SER A 247 5.40 -0.81 -16.14
CA SER A 247 4.70 -2.04 -16.51
C SER A 247 3.37 -1.80 -17.20
N ASN A 248 2.79 -0.60 -17.04
CA ASN A 248 1.53 -0.18 -17.66
C ASN A 248 1.74 0.79 -18.84
N ILE A 249 2.98 1.02 -19.31
CA ILE A 249 3.19 1.75 -20.56
C ILE A 249 2.59 0.92 -21.71
N LYS A 250 1.58 1.49 -22.35
CA LYS A 250 0.97 0.96 -23.58
C LYS A 250 1.62 1.62 -24.79
N LEU A 251 1.53 0.98 -25.94
CA LEU A 251 2.02 1.55 -27.19
C LEU A 251 1.34 2.90 -27.50
N ASP A 252 0.05 3.03 -27.19
CA ASP A 252 -0.71 4.30 -27.30
C ASP A 252 -0.15 5.45 -26.46
N HIS A 253 0.62 5.14 -25.42
CA HIS A 253 1.23 6.15 -24.55
C HIS A 253 2.52 6.72 -25.15
N ILE A 254 3.05 6.13 -26.23
CA ILE A 254 4.37 6.42 -26.77
C ILE A 254 4.24 7.23 -28.05
N LYS A 255 4.96 8.36 -28.10
CA LYS A 255 5.05 9.22 -29.27
C LYS A 255 6.50 9.40 -29.67
N PRO A 256 6.96 8.70 -30.73
CA PRO A 256 8.26 8.97 -31.32
C PRO A 256 8.35 10.42 -31.78
N GLN A 257 9.48 11.07 -31.48
CA GLN A 257 9.74 12.46 -31.85
C GLN A 257 10.75 12.55 -33.01
N ASP A 258 10.72 13.65 -33.75
CA ASP A 258 11.59 13.89 -34.91
C ASP A 258 13.07 14.02 -34.52
N ASN A 259 13.34 14.51 -33.30
CA ASN A 259 14.70 14.59 -32.74
C ASN A 259 15.27 13.24 -32.26
N GLY A 260 14.59 12.12 -32.55
CA GLY A 260 15.02 10.78 -32.17
C GLY A 260 14.68 10.38 -30.73
N THR A 261 14.03 11.23 -29.93
CA THR A 261 13.57 10.84 -28.58
C THR A 261 12.23 10.10 -28.60
N LEU A 262 11.82 9.55 -27.45
CA LEU A 262 10.45 9.06 -27.23
C LEU A 262 9.77 9.88 -26.14
N GLN A 263 8.59 10.41 -26.44
CA GLN A 263 7.72 10.96 -25.42
C GLN A 263 6.77 9.87 -24.91
N VAL A 264 6.67 9.72 -23.59
CA VAL A 264 5.76 8.80 -22.91
C VAL A 264 4.77 9.61 -22.08
N VAL A 265 3.48 9.47 -22.39
CA VAL A 265 2.38 10.13 -21.66
C VAL A 265 1.78 9.14 -20.68
N LEU A 266 1.95 9.39 -19.38
CA LEU A 266 1.44 8.54 -18.31
C LEU A 266 0.09 9.06 -17.82
N PRO A 267 -1.03 8.36 -18.11
CA PRO A 267 -2.37 8.89 -17.84
C PRO A 267 -2.68 9.06 -16.36
N ILE A 268 -2.15 8.20 -15.47
CA ILE A 268 -2.35 8.31 -14.02
C ILE A 268 -1.09 7.82 -13.30
N THR A 269 -0.46 8.68 -12.50
CA THR A 269 0.64 8.26 -11.60
C THR A 269 0.17 8.22 -10.14
N LYS A 270 0.94 7.53 -9.29
CA LYS A 270 0.58 7.32 -7.87
C LYS A 270 0.39 8.64 -7.09
N THR A 271 1.09 9.69 -7.51
CA THR A 271 1.16 11.00 -6.85
C THR A 271 0.39 12.09 -7.58
N ASN A 272 -0.18 11.77 -8.74
CA ASN A 272 -0.96 12.74 -9.49
C ASN A 272 -2.36 12.84 -8.89
N HIS A 273 -2.52 13.81 -7.99
CA HIS A 273 -3.81 14.22 -7.43
C HIS A 273 -4.50 15.28 -8.30
N SER A 274 -3.82 15.88 -9.30
CA SER A 274 -4.40 16.90 -10.18
C SER A 274 -5.23 16.30 -11.32
N GLY A 275 -4.91 15.08 -11.75
CA GLY A 275 -5.58 14.40 -12.86
C GLY A 275 -4.91 14.60 -14.23
N ASP A 276 -3.85 15.41 -14.31
CA ASP A 276 -3.15 15.73 -15.57
C ASP A 276 -2.07 14.71 -15.91
N ALA A 277 -2.04 14.19 -17.14
CA ALA A 277 -1.04 13.17 -17.50
C ALA A 277 0.41 13.66 -17.29
N ASP A 278 1.24 12.82 -16.67
CA ASP A 278 2.68 13.09 -16.56
C ASP A 278 3.34 12.81 -17.91
N VAL A 279 4.22 13.70 -18.37
CA VAL A 279 4.99 13.52 -19.61
C VAL A 279 6.45 13.23 -19.28
N VAL A 280 6.97 12.13 -19.81
CA VAL A 280 8.38 11.73 -19.68
C VAL A 280 9.01 11.66 -21.06
N VAL A 281 10.17 12.27 -21.24
CA VAL A 281 10.95 12.16 -22.48
C VAL A 281 12.11 11.21 -22.24
N LEU A 282 12.20 10.16 -23.05
CA LEU A 282 13.29 9.18 -23.05
C LEU A 282 14.30 9.53 -24.13
N SER A 283 15.57 9.35 -23.82
CA SER A 283 16.70 9.64 -24.70
C SER A 283 16.69 8.84 -26.00
N VAL A 284 17.48 9.31 -26.97
CA VAL A 284 17.72 8.60 -28.24
C VAL A 284 18.28 7.19 -27.99
N THR A 285 19.18 7.05 -27.02
CA THR A 285 19.75 5.74 -26.65
C THR A 285 18.68 4.78 -26.13
N THR A 286 17.79 5.26 -25.26
CA THR A 286 16.68 4.45 -24.76
C THR A 286 15.73 4.04 -25.87
N ARG A 287 15.42 4.96 -26.80
CA ARG A 287 14.63 4.66 -28.00
C ARG A 287 15.25 3.53 -28.81
N GLN A 288 16.55 3.62 -29.11
CA GLN A 288 17.26 2.61 -29.89
C GLN A 288 17.14 1.23 -29.25
N VAL A 289 17.39 1.11 -27.93
CA VAL A 289 17.32 -0.17 -27.22
C VAL A 289 15.88 -0.73 -27.21
N ILE A 290 14.86 0.13 -27.11
CA ILE A 290 13.46 -0.25 -27.21
C ILE A 290 13.15 -0.78 -28.63
N GLU A 291 13.49 -0.03 -29.68
CA GLU A 291 13.23 -0.42 -31.07
C GLU A 291 13.95 -1.72 -31.45
N GLU A 292 15.16 -1.89 -30.95
CA GLU A 292 15.95 -3.12 -31.05
C GLU A 292 15.27 -4.34 -30.42
N TYR A 293 14.59 -4.15 -29.27
CA TYR A 293 13.74 -5.17 -28.65
C TYR A 293 12.47 -5.42 -29.50
N MET A 294 11.82 -4.36 -29.96
CA MET A 294 10.60 -4.45 -30.76
C MET A 294 10.83 -5.18 -32.09
N GLN A 295 11.97 -4.92 -32.73
CA GLN A 295 12.39 -5.58 -33.96
C GLN A 295 12.54 -7.10 -33.74
N LEU A 296 13.25 -7.53 -32.68
CA LEU A 296 13.39 -8.95 -32.38
C LEU A 296 12.05 -9.58 -31.97
N GLY A 297 11.22 -8.84 -31.24
CA GLY A 297 9.87 -9.24 -30.85
C GLY A 297 8.83 -9.15 -31.98
N ARG A 298 9.22 -8.68 -33.16
CA ARG A 298 8.38 -8.52 -34.36
C ARG A 298 7.12 -7.68 -34.13
N PHE A 299 7.25 -6.56 -33.42
CA PHE A 299 6.17 -5.57 -33.26
C PHE A 299 6.72 -4.13 -33.43
N ASN A 300 5.83 -3.14 -33.47
CA ASN A 300 6.19 -1.73 -33.65
C ASN A 300 5.24 -0.83 -32.82
N TYR A 301 5.37 0.48 -32.92
CA TYR A 301 4.57 1.42 -32.12
C TYR A 301 3.08 1.46 -32.47
N LYS A 302 2.66 0.82 -33.57
CA LYS A 302 1.24 0.71 -33.91
C LYS A 302 0.62 -0.40 -33.05
N PRO A 303 -0.28 -0.06 -32.10
CA PRO A 303 -0.93 -1.05 -31.25
C PRO A 303 -1.77 -2.01 -32.10
N GLN A 304 -1.80 -3.28 -31.72
CA GLN A 304 -2.77 -4.22 -32.31
C GLN A 304 -4.12 -4.17 -31.59
N ASN A 305 -4.13 -3.75 -30.32
CA ASN A 305 -5.32 -3.61 -29.50
C ASN A 305 -5.11 -2.57 -28.38
N LYS A 306 -6.20 -2.18 -27.69
CA LYS A 306 -6.19 -1.16 -26.61
C LYS A 306 -5.35 -1.55 -25.38
N ASN A 307 -5.00 -2.82 -25.23
CA ASN A 307 -4.22 -3.35 -24.11
C ASN A 307 -2.86 -3.88 -24.58
N ASP A 308 -2.28 -3.21 -25.58
CA ASP A 308 -0.97 -3.56 -26.10
C ASP A 308 0.13 -2.84 -25.31
N TYR A 309 0.78 -3.59 -24.42
CA TYR A 309 1.82 -3.09 -23.53
C TYR A 309 3.19 -3.06 -24.23
N LEU A 310 3.99 -2.04 -23.94
CA LEU A 310 5.36 -1.93 -24.47
C LEU A 310 6.20 -3.14 -24.06
N PHE A 311 6.22 -3.45 -22.77
CA PHE A 311 7.00 -4.57 -22.24
C PHE A 311 6.09 -5.77 -22.03
N LYS A 312 6.25 -6.78 -22.89
CA LYS A 312 5.41 -7.99 -22.88
C LYS A 312 6.07 -9.14 -22.10
N GLY A 313 5.26 -10.10 -21.71
CA GLY A 313 5.75 -11.40 -21.23
C GLY A 313 6.54 -12.12 -22.33
N VAL A 314 7.45 -13.01 -21.95
CA VAL A 314 8.21 -13.83 -22.90
C VAL A 314 8.02 -15.30 -22.53
N SER A 315 8.05 -16.20 -23.53
CA SER A 315 8.06 -17.65 -23.32
C SER A 315 9.22 -18.09 -22.43
N GLY A 316 9.11 -19.26 -21.80
CA GLY A 316 10.13 -19.76 -20.86
C GLY A 316 11.52 -19.90 -21.49
N TRP A 317 11.56 -20.24 -22.79
CA TRP A 317 12.78 -20.37 -23.58
C TRP A 317 13.30 -19.05 -24.15
N GLY A 318 12.62 -17.92 -23.91
CA GLY A 318 13.07 -16.62 -24.41
C GLY A 318 12.88 -16.42 -25.92
N SER A 319 12.06 -17.25 -26.58
CA SER A 319 11.95 -17.30 -28.04
C SER A 319 10.79 -16.49 -28.62
N SER A 320 9.76 -16.18 -27.84
CA SER A 320 8.55 -15.50 -28.32
C SER A 320 7.88 -14.64 -27.25
N LEU A 321 7.16 -13.60 -27.67
CA LEU A 321 6.34 -12.79 -26.78
C LEU A 321 5.05 -13.53 -26.41
N LYS A 322 4.59 -13.32 -25.18
CA LYS A 322 3.24 -13.69 -24.75
C LYS A 322 2.32 -12.50 -24.94
N ASP A 323 1.28 -12.66 -25.74
CA ASP A 323 0.20 -11.67 -25.84
C ASP A 323 -0.92 -12.02 -24.85
N SER A 324 -0.77 -11.55 -23.61
CA SER A 324 -1.72 -11.84 -22.53
C SER A 324 -2.75 -10.73 -22.34
N GLY A 325 -2.63 -9.60 -23.06
CA GLY A 325 -3.40 -8.38 -22.78
C GLY A 325 -3.20 -7.83 -21.36
N LYS A 326 -2.15 -8.25 -20.65
CA LYS A 326 -1.88 -7.91 -19.25
C LYS A 326 -0.48 -7.28 -19.12
N PRO A 327 -0.31 -6.31 -18.19
CA PRO A 327 1.00 -5.73 -17.91
C PRO A 327 1.94 -6.79 -17.31
N LEU A 328 3.25 -6.55 -17.42
CA LEU A 328 4.24 -7.41 -16.75
C LEU A 328 3.98 -7.44 -15.25
N ALA A 329 3.86 -8.65 -14.70
CA ALA A 329 3.67 -8.86 -13.28
C ALA A 329 4.93 -8.48 -12.48
N HIS A 330 4.74 -8.06 -11.23
CA HIS A 330 5.83 -7.64 -10.35
C HIS A 330 6.87 -8.75 -10.18
N ASN A 331 6.42 -9.99 -9.99
CA ASN A 331 7.33 -11.13 -9.84
C ASN A 331 8.17 -11.37 -11.10
N SER A 332 7.61 -11.15 -12.30
CA SER A 332 8.38 -11.24 -13.55
C SER A 332 9.49 -10.17 -13.62
N VAL A 333 9.21 -8.97 -13.13
CA VAL A 333 10.22 -7.90 -13.01
C VAL A 333 11.31 -8.29 -12.00
N ILE A 334 10.95 -8.89 -10.87
CA ILE A 334 11.94 -9.39 -9.89
C ILE A 334 12.80 -10.51 -10.49
N THR A 335 12.21 -11.46 -11.23
CA THR A 335 12.97 -12.51 -11.93
C THR A 335 13.95 -11.92 -12.94
N MET A 336 13.53 -10.93 -13.73
CA MET A 336 14.41 -10.18 -14.63
C MET A 336 15.57 -9.53 -13.88
N LEU A 337 15.29 -8.85 -12.77
CA LEU A 337 16.32 -8.16 -11.98
C LEU A 337 17.30 -9.14 -11.31
N ASN A 338 16.84 -10.32 -10.93
CA ASN A 338 17.70 -11.39 -10.44
C ASN A 338 18.61 -11.94 -11.56
N SER A 339 18.11 -12.03 -12.80
CA SER A 339 18.93 -12.36 -13.96
C SER A 339 19.99 -11.28 -14.23
N ALA A 340 19.60 -9.99 -14.18
CA ALA A 340 20.54 -8.88 -14.31
C ALA A 340 21.61 -8.93 -13.21
N TYR A 341 21.21 -9.17 -11.96
CA TYR A 341 22.09 -9.29 -10.82
C TYR A 341 23.15 -10.38 -11.06
N LYS A 342 22.74 -11.57 -11.51
CA LYS A 342 23.68 -12.67 -11.81
C LYS A 342 24.68 -12.30 -12.89
N VAL A 343 24.25 -11.57 -13.92
CA VAL A 343 25.14 -11.12 -15.00
C VAL A 343 26.13 -10.06 -14.52
N ILE A 344 25.67 -9.09 -13.73
CA ILE A 344 26.47 -7.97 -13.24
C ILE A 344 27.55 -8.44 -12.25
N TYR A 345 27.19 -9.35 -11.34
CA TYR A 345 28.09 -9.84 -10.30
C TYR A 345 28.64 -11.24 -10.60
N ASN A 346 28.73 -11.61 -11.87
CA ASN A 346 29.30 -12.89 -12.26
C ASN A 346 30.80 -12.93 -11.90
N GLY A 347 31.21 -13.93 -11.11
CA GLY A 347 32.60 -14.07 -10.65
C GLY A 347 32.96 -13.22 -9.43
N ILE A 348 31.97 -12.65 -8.74
CA ILE A 348 32.15 -12.03 -7.42
C ILE A 348 31.82 -13.05 -6.33
N ASP A 349 32.64 -13.09 -5.28
CA ASP A 349 32.47 -14.01 -4.16
C ASP A 349 31.20 -13.69 -3.34
N GLU A 350 30.60 -14.73 -2.74
CA GLU A 350 29.26 -14.66 -2.15
C GLU A 350 29.17 -13.68 -0.96
N ASP A 351 30.26 -13.52 -0.21
CA ASP A 351 30.39 -12.59 0.92
C ASP A 351 30.56 -11.13 0.48
N GLU A 352 31.01 -10.88 -0.75
CA GLU A 352 31.13 -9.54 -1.35
C GLU A 352 29.85 -9.11 -2.10
N LEU A 353 28.88 -10.01 -2.26
CA LEU A 353 27.68 -9.75 -3.03
C LEU A 353 26.78 -8.69 -2.37
N PRO A 354 26.38 -7.62 -3.09
CA PRO A 354 25.47 -6.63 -2.54
C PRO A 354 24.05 -7.18 -2.46
N ARG A 355 23.15 -6.45 -1.80
CA ARG A 355 21.73 -6.85 -1.74
C ARG A 355 21.12 -6.95 -3.14
N LYS A 356 20.22 -7.94 -3.33
CA LYS A 356 19.52 -8.13 -4.61
C LYS A 356 18.74 -6.88 -5.02
N TYR A 357 18.62 -6.68 -6.34
CA TYR A 357 17.85 -5.60 -6.91
C TYR A 357 16.35 -5.76 -6.66
N THR A 358 15.65 -4.64 -6.60
CA THR A 358 14.19 -4.55 -6.49
C THR A 358 13.66 -3.67 -7.61
N ALA A 359 12.34 -3.63 -7.81
CA ALA A 359 11.75 -2.79 -8.84
C ALA A 359 12.00 -1.28 -8.66
N HIS A 360 12.57 -0.86 -7.52
CA HIS A 360 12.94 0.53 -7.23
C HIS A 360 14.42 0.83 -7.50
N SER A 361 15.23 -0.18 -7.82
CA SER A 361 16.69 -0.09 -7.95
C SER A 361 17.16 0.83 -9.07
N MET A 362 16.49 0.83 -10.23
CA MET A 362 16.83 1.71 -11.36
C MET A 362 16.58 3.17 -11.02
N ARG A 363 15.46 3.45 -10.33
CA ARG A 363 15.09 4.80 -9.92
C ARG A 363 16.03 5.36 -8.83
N VAL A 364 16.53 4.51 -7.94
CA VAL A 364 17.58 4.87 -6.98
C VAL A 364 18.91 5.12 -7.68
N GLY A 365 19.33 4.21 -8.57
CA GLY A 365 20.57 4.35 -9.33
C GLY A 365 20.62 5.64 -10.14
N ALA A 366 19.55 5.94 -10.90
CA ALA A 366 19.45 7.19 -11.65
C ALA A 366 19.55 8.44 -10.77
N ALA A 367 18.90 8.44 -9.60
CA ALA A 367 18.99 9.56 -8.66
C ALA A 367 20.42 9.74 -8.13
N GLN A 368 21.07 8.65 -7.72
CA GLN A 368 22.45 8.67 -7.21
C GLN A 368 23.44 9.13 -8.27
N ASP A 369 23.33 8.62 -9.50
CA ASP A 369 24.22 9.00 -10.60
C ASP A 369 24.03 10.46 -11.00
N MET A 370 22.80 11.01 -10.89
CA MET A 370 22.57 12.45 -11.07
C MET A 370 23.29 13.28 -10.00
N PHE A 371 23.22 12.90 -8.72
CA PHE A 371 23.96 13.59 -7.66
C PHE A 371 25.48 13.50 -7.87
N LYS A 372 26.01 12.32 -8.17
CA LYS A 372 27.44 12.13 -8.47
C LYS A 372 27.93 12.97 -9.65
N ARG A 373 27.05 13.30 -10.59
CA ARG A 373 27.33 14.13 -11.77
C ARG A 373 27.05 15.63 -11.53
N GLY A 374 26.77 16.05 -10.29
CA GLY A 374 26.51 17.46 -9.97
C GLY A 374 25.21 18.00 -10.54
N VAL A 375 24.21 17.14 -10.81
CA VAL A 375 22.91 17.61 -11.30
C VAL A 375 22.17 18.31 -10.16
N GLU A 376 21.75 19.55 -10.41
CA GLU A 376 20.96 20.37 -9.49
C GLU A 376 19.73 19.64 -8.92
N LEU A 377 19.51 19.79 -7.61
CA LEU A 377 18.43 19.12 -6.89
C LEU A 377 17.05 19.40 -7.50
N ALA A 378 16.79 20.64 -7.94
CA ALA A 378 15.54 21.01 -8.60
C ALA A 378 15.30 20.22 -9.90
N ARG A 379 16.36 19.97 -10.67
CA ARG A 379 16.29 19.16 -11.90
C ARG A 379 16.09 17.69 -11.57
N ILE A 380 16.72 17.17 -10.51
CA ILE A 380 16.47 15.81 -10.00
C ILE A 380 15.01 15.67 -9.58
N ILE A 381 14.49 16.58 -8.74
CA ILE A 381 13.09 16.60 -8.28
C ILE A 381 12.13 16.51 -9.46
N LYS A 382 12.34 17.36 -10.48
CA LYS A 382 11.54 17.39 -11.71
C LYS A 382 11.65 16.09 -12.49
N ALA A 383 12.86 15.59 -12.75
CA ALA A 383 13.10 14.37 -13.54
C ALA A 383 12.42 13.14 -12.93
N GLY A 384 12.52 12.97 -11.61
CA GLY A 384 11.84 11.86 -10.95
C GLY A 384 10.37 12.13 -10.65
N ARG A 385 9.82 13.33 -10.85
CA ARG A 385 8.43 13.65 -10.49
C ARG A 385 8.17 13.39 -9.00
N TRP A 386 9.08 13.91 -8.17
CA TRP A 386 8.91 13.93 -6.71
C TRP A 386 8.18 15.20 -6.31
N SER A 387 7.27 15.11 -5.32
CA SER A 387 6.54 16.27 -4.81
C SER A 387 7.38 17.17 -3.90
N ASN A 388 8.46 16.64 -3.33
CA ASN A 388 9.40 17.36 -2.48
C ASN A 388 10.79 16.73 -2.52
N GLU A 389 11.75 17.43 -1.92
CA GLU A 389 13.17 17.07 -1.86
C GLU A 389 13.52 15.89 -0.94
N SER A 390 12.63 15.53 0.00
CA SER A 390 12.92 14.52 1.02
C SER A 390 13.33 13.17 0.43
N MET A 391 12.63 12.72 -0.62
CA MET A 391 12.91 11.43 -1.26
C MET A 391 14.18 11.45 -2.14
N PRO A 392 14.38 12.44 -3.02
CA PRO A 392 15.66 12.64 -3.73
C PRO A 392 16.86 12.67 -2.79
N ILE A 393 16.85 13.54 -1.78
CA ILE A 393 17.95 13.68 -0.81
C ILE A 393 18.21 12.35 -0.12
N ARG A 394 17.15 11.64 0.27
CA ARG A 394 17.27 10.31 0.88
C ARG A 394 17.99 9.32 -0.06
N TYR A 395 17.67 9.30 -1.36
CA TYR A 395 18.36 8.44 -2.31
C TYR A 395 19.81 8.83 -2.52
N GLY A 396 20.09 10.13 -2.52
CA GLY A 396 21.42 10.72 -2.69
C GLY A 396 22.32 10.64 -1.47
N ARG A 397 21.83 10.30 -0.26
CA ARG A 397 22.68 10.22 0.95
C ARG A 397 23.97 9.42 0.68
N GLY A 398 25.12 10.04 0.97
CA GLY A 398 26.46 9.48 0.70
C GLY A 398 26.99 9.71 -0.72
N HIS A 399 26.22 10.38 -1.58
CA HIS A 399 26.60 10.77 -2.95
C HIS A 399 26.28 12.24 -3.27
N ILE A 400 25.59 12.92 -2.37
CA ILE A 400 25.54 14.38 -2.39
C ILE A 400 26.92 14.85 -1.92
N ALA A 401 27.48 15.84 -2.60
CA ALA A 401 28.67 16.54 -2.14
C ALA A 401 28.29 17.35 -0.88
N ASP A 402 28.18 16.64 0.25
CA ASP A 402 27.89 17.23 1.56
C ASP A 402 29.18 17.73 2.23
N GLY A 403 30.32 17.51 1.58
CA GLY A 403 31.66 17.84 2.05
C GLY A 403 32.02 19.30 1.90
N ALA A 404 31.11 20.24 2.19
CA ALA A 404 31.45 21.67 2.20
C ALA A 404 32.67 21.95 3.11
N THR A 405 32.78 21.21 4.22
CA THR A 405 33.97 21.24 5.07
C THR A 405 35.16 20.50 4.47
N SER A 406 34.94 19.42 3.71
CA SER A 406 36.01 18.73 3.00
C SER A 406 36.62 19.63 1.93
N GLU A 407 35.82 20.38 1.16
CA GLU A 407 36.30 21.37 0.19
C GLU A 407 37.09 22.50 0.85
N ILE A 408 36.64 22.97 2.02
CA ILE A 408 37.40 23.94 2.83
C ILE A 408 38.74 23.34 3.26
N LEU A 409 38.77 22.09 3.73
CA LEU A 409 40.00 21.44 4.18
C LEU A 409 40.93 21.06 3.03
N ASP A 410 40.39 20.66 1.88
CA ASP A 410 41.14 20.34 0.67
C ASP A 410 41.80 21.59 0.08
N SER A 411 41.32 22.79 0.44
CA SER A 411 41.97 24.06 0.10
C SER A 411 43.17 24.42 0.99
N LEU A 412 43.45 23.63 2.05
CA LEU A 412 44.58 23.88 2.97
C LEU A 412 45.90 23.23 2.52
N LEU A 413 45.87 22.30 1.57
CA LEU A 413 47.02 21.61 0.98
C LEU A 413 47.12 21.96 -0.50
#